data_AF-A0A0F9S426-F1
#
_entry.id   AF-A0A0F9S426-F1
#
_cell.length_a   1.000
_cell.length_b   1.000
_cell.length_c   1.000
_cell.angle_alpha   90.00
_cell.angle_beta   90.00
_cell.angle_gamma   90.00
#
_symmetry.space_group_name_H-M   'P 1'
#
loop_
_entity.id
_entity.type
_entity.pdbx_description
1 polymer ?
#
loop_
_entity_poly.entity_id
_entity_poly.type
_entity_poly.pdbx_seq_one_letter_code
_entity_poly.pdbx_strand_id
1 'polypeptide(L)'
;MRRLIETIRDMALEHNAQDNARCELIQEAYPYLDAFIDNRHQDIHSSTLREALVVGDFPLYFNRVLSRAVYNRYEFQRGTWRDYTLREDLPDYTTAERFRFDEPERLERRDEKEEAYATYFTETRVQIALDDYAKQMDFSRRIFINDDLGAFNNIAMKLGDSAAMFEDFFVSALYDNALSQAAMIALGANYAGTGRLTTANLAIAWNAFTQRQDGRGNPLAIRPVFLVIPPILELTAEAILESTHIAELATNSKNVLQGRVQIKIDPYIAFTVPNVPWYLFAEPFSVPGVSVTRWTGRPNGPELSALAPDKVPMTRTMGLGTPSLLNGSFLTGDIEIQVETTIGGRTDDLGTLVGITDPNGLYFSSGTTP
;
A
#
# COMPACT_ATOMS: atom_id res chain seq x y z
N MET A 1 -18.38 13.63 -55.78
CA MET A 1 -19.02 12.33 -55.44
C MET A 1 -18.43 11.16 -56.24
N ARG A 2 -18.37 11.17 -57.58
CA ARG A 2 -17.73 10.09 -58.36
C ARG A 2 -16.21 9.96 -58.15
N ARG A 3 -15.49 11.08 -58.07
CA ARG A 3 -14.08 11.12 -57.64
C ARG A 3 -13.85 10.64 -56.21
N LEU A 4 -14.84 10.81 -55.33
CA LEU A 4 -14.75 10.43 -53.91
C LEU A 4 -14.94 8.92 -53.74
N ILE A 5 -15.73 8.29 -54.63
CA ILE A 5 -15.93 6.84 -54.71
C ILE A 5 -14.71 6.14 -55.33
N GLU A 6 -14.03 6.76 -56.30
CA GLU A 6 -12.79 6.25 -56.88
C GLU A 6 -11.63 6.28 -55.87
N THR A 7 -11.49 7.36 -55.10
CA THR A 7 -10.47 7.44 -54.04
C THR A 7 -10.71 6.43 -52.90
N ILE A 8 -11.97 6.16 -52.55
CA ILE A 8 -12.32 5.13 -51.55
C ILE A 8 -12.04 3.71 -52.08
N ARG A 9 -12.19 3.47 -53.38
CA ARG A 9 -11.86 2.17 -54.01
C ARG A 9 -10.35 1.94 -54.08
N ASP A 10 -9.55 2.97 -54.37
CA ASP A 10 -8.09 2.87 -54.41
C ASP A 10 -7.49 2.69 -53.00
N MET A 11 -8.03 3.37 -51.97
CA MET A 11 -7.63 3.18 -50.58
C MET A 11 -8.00 1.79 -50.02
N ALA A 12 -9.03 1.14 -50.57
CA ALA A 12 -9.40 -0.22 -50.20
C ALA A 12 -8.51 -1.30 -50.86
N LEU A 13 -7.85 -0.97 -51.98
CA LEU A 13 -6.96 -1.88 -52.72
C LEU A 13 -5.50 -1.81 -52.24
N GLU A 14 -5.09 -0.73 -51.58
CA GLU A 14 -3.77 -0.61 -50.92
C GLU A 14 -3.71 -1.28 -49.53
N HIS A 15 -4.78 -1.97 -49.11
CA HIS A 15 -4.89 -2.59 -47.80
C HIS A 15 -4.06 -3.89 -47.69
N ASN A 16 -2.73 -3.75 -47.71
CA ASN A 16 -1.79 -4.78 -47.28
C ASN A 16 -0.51 -4.19 -46.62
N ALA A 17 -0.63 -3.02 -45.99
CA ALA A 17 0.46 -2.38 -45.23
C ALA A 17 -0.09 -1.83 -43.89
N GLN A 18 -0.51 -2.73 -43.00
CA GLN A 18 -1.32 -2.41 -41.82
C GLN A 18 -0.55 -2.02 -40.54
N ASP A 19 0.78 -1.88 -40.56
CA ASP A 19 1.55 -1.64 -39.32
C ASP A 19 1.97 -0.19 -39.05
N ASN A 20 2.28 0.63 -40.07
CA ASN A 20 2.87 1.95 -39.81
C ASN A 20 1.84 3.08 -39.60
N ALA A 21 0.68 3.04 -40.28
CA ALA A 21 -0.39 4.04 -40.09
C ALA A 21 -1.12 3.88 -38.75
N ARG A 22 -1.06 2.69 -38.13
CA ARG A 22 -1.59 2.44 -36.78
C ARG A 22 -0.82 3.20 -35.71
N CYS A 23 0.49 3.35 -35.84
CA CYS A 23 1.31 4.07 -34.87
C CYS A 23 1.10 5.59 -34.91
N GLU A 24 0.86 6.17 -36.09
CA GLU A 24 0.65 7.62 -36.25
C GLU A 24 -0.72 8.07 -35.71
N LEU A 25 -1.79 7.31 -35.95
CA LEU A 25 -3.12 7.57 -35.37
C LEU A 25 -3.13 7.45 -33.83
N ILE A 26 -2.34 6.52 -33.28
CA ILE A 26 -2.15 6.37 -31.84
C ILE A 26 -1.39 7.58 -31.27
N GLN A 27 -0.40 8.12 -31.99
CA GLN A 27 0.33 9.33 -31.59
C GLN A 27 -0.53 10.61 -31.62
N GLU A 28 -1.44 10.74 -32.59
CA GLU A 28 -2.37 11.86 -32.64
C GLU A 28 -3.43 11.82 -31.52
N ALA A 29 -3.83 10.65 -31.04
CA ALA A 29 -4.87 10.51 -30.01
C ALA A 29 -4.39 10.82 -28.57
N TYR A 30 -3.09 10.67 -28.28
CA TYR A 30 -2.52 10.88 -26.93
C TYR A 30 -2.75 12.28 -26.32
N PRO A 31 -2.50 13.41 -27.01
CA PRO A 31 -2.68 14.74 -26.42
C PRO A 31 -4.13 15.07 -26.07
N TYR A 32 -5.09 14.47 -26.78
CA TYR A 32 -6.53 14.67 -26.50
C TYR A 32 -6.98 13.92 -25.24
N LEU A 33 -6.30 12.83 -24.90
CA LEU A 33 -6.61 11.99 -23.74
C LEU A 33 -6.01 12.55 -22.44
N ASP A 34 -4.82 13.15 -22.52
CA ASP A 34 -4.24 13.90 -21.40
C ASP A 34 -5.09 15.15 -21.06
N ALA A 35 -5.63 15.84 -22.06
CA ALA A 35 -6.55 16.97 -21.83
C ALA A 35 -7.88 16.55 -21.15
N PHE A 36 -8.37 15.33 -21.43
CA PHE A 36 -9.59 14.79 -20.82
C PHE A 36 -9.37 14.36 -19.35
N ILE A 37 -8.21 13.79 -19.04
CA ILE A 37 -7.84 13.41 -17.65
C ILE A 37 -7.53 14.65 -16.79
N ASP A 38 -6.97 15.71 -17.38
CA ASP A 38 -6.65 16.98 -16.71
C ASP A 38 -7.87 17.91 -16.51
N ASN A 39 -9.09 17.45 -16.78
CA ASN A 39 -10.34 18.20 -16.60
C ASN A 39 -10.37 19.55 -17.35
N ARG A 40 -9.70 19.64 -18.51
CA ARG A 40 -9.83 20.79 -19.41
C ARG A 40 -10.97 20.52 -20.39
N HIS A 41 -12.15 21.03 -20.07
CA HIS A 41 -13.30 21.10 -20.98
C HIS A 41 -12.94 21.94 -22.22
N GLN A 42 -12.47 21.29 -23.28
CA GLN A 42 -12.62 21.81 -24.64
C GLN A 42 -13.35 20.75 -25.45
N ASP A 43 -14.37 21.18 -26.19
CA ASP A 43 -15.39 20.37 -26.85
C ASP A 43 -14.81 19.26 -27.74
N ILE A 44 -14.57 18.08 -27.16
CA ILE A 44 -14.20 16.89 -27.93
C ILE A 44 -15.49 16.27 -28.46
N HIS A 45 -15.70 16.38 -29.78
CA HIS A 45 -16.80 15.71 -30.45
C HIS A 45 -16.70 14.19 -30.24
N SER A 46 -17.63 13.64 -29.45
CA SER A 46 -17.75 12.22 -29.11
C SER A 46 -17.79 11.28 -30.31
N SER A 47 -18.10 11.80 -31.50
CA SER A 47 -18.05 11.08 -32.78
C SER A 47 -16.64 10.76 -33.26
N THR A 48 -15.66 11.63 -32.99
CA THR A 48 -14.27 11.47 -33.47
C THR A 48 -13.50 10.46 -32.62
N LEU A 49 -13.76 10.43 -31.30
CA LEU A 49 -13.33 9.33 -30.43
C LEU A 49 -13.96 7.99 -30.88
N ARG A 50 -15.23 8.00 -31.30
CA ARG A 50 -15.91 6.80 -31.82
C ARG A 50 -15.32 6.26 -33.13
N GLU A 51 -14.80 7.13 -34.00
CA GLU A 51 -14.15 6.71 -35.26
C GLU A 51 -12.68 6.31 -35.07
N ALA A 52 -11.96 6.90 -34.11
CA ALA A 52 -10.59 6.49 -33.77
C ALA A 52 -10.53 5.12 -33.04
N LEU A 53 -11.63 4.68 -32.43
CA LEU A 53 -11.77 3.40 -31.75
C LEU A 53 -12.21 2.32 -32.74
N VAL A 54 -11.27 1.71 -33.47
CA VAL A 54 -11.54 0.44 -34.16
C VAL A 54 -11.95 -0.60 -33.11
N VAL A 55 -13.05 -1.32 -33.37
CA VAL A 55 -13.78 -2.25 -32.47
C VAL A 55 -12.89 -3.33 -31.82
N GLY A 56 -11.69 -3.58 -32.35
CA GLY A 56 -10.70 -4.51 -31.80
C GLY A 56 -9.88 -3.97 -30.62
N ASP A 57 -9.62 -2.66 -30.55
CA ASP A 57 -8.67 -2.08 -29.59
C ASP A 57 -9.34 -1.47 -28.35
N PHE A 58 -10.65 -1.23 -28.43
CA PHE A 58 -11.45 -0.69 -27.32
C PHE A 58 -11.29 -1.47 -26.00
N PRO A 59 -11.27 -2.82 -25.97
CA PRO A 59 -11.04 -3.58 -24.74
C PRO A 59 -9.67 -3.31 -24.07
N LEU A 60 -8.62 -3.18 -24.88
CA LEU A 60 -7.26 -2.92 -24.38
C LEU A 60 -7.13 -1.49 -23.84
N TYR A 61 -7.69 -0.51 -24.54
CA TYR A 61 -7.75 0.87 -24.07
C TYR A 61 -8.60 1.02 -22.80
N PHE A 62 -9.75 0.32 -22.76
CA PHE A 62 -10.64 0.30 -21.60
C PHE A 62 -9.92 -0.19 -20.35
N ASN A 63 -9.23 -1.33 -20.44
CA ASN A 63 -8.46 -1.87 -19.32
C ASN A 63 -7.41 -0.87 -18.84
N ARG A 64 -6.68 -0.21 -19.76
CA ARG A 64 -5.63 0.76 -19.39
C ARG A 64 -6.19 1.98 -18.66
N VAL A 65 -7.32 2.53 -19.12
CA VAL A 65 -7.97 3.68 -18.48
C VAL A 65 -8.50 3.29 -17.10
N LEU A 66 -9.14 2.12 -16.99
CA LEU A 66 -9.62 1.60 -15.71
C LEU A 66 -8.47 1.38 -14.73
N SER A 67 -7.38 0.73 -15.15
CA SER A 67 -6.20 0.51 -14.33
C SER A 67 -5.60 1.82 -13.83
N ARG A 68 -5.50 2.84 -14.69
CA ARG A 68 -5.01 4.17 -14.28
C ARG A 68 -5.95 4.85 -13.28
N ALA A 69 -7.26 4.77 -13.51
CA ALA A 69 -8.26 5.38 -12.62
C ALA A 69 -8.25 4.73 -11.23
N VAL A 70 -8.18 3.40 -11.17
CA VAL A 70 -8.06 2.66 -9.91
C VAL A 70 -6.75 2.98 -9.21
N TYR A 71 -5.63 2.99 -9.94
CA TYR A 71 -4.32 3.31 -9.36
C TYR A 71 -4.29 4.74 -8.79
N ASN A 72 -4.82 5.72 -9.51
CA ASN A 72 -4.94 7.09 -9.02
C ASN A 72 -5.78 7.16 -7.74
N ARG A 73 -6.88 6.42 -7.67
CA ARG A 73 -7.71 6.37 -6.46
C ARG A 73 -6.98 5.69 -5.31
N TYR A 74 -6.30 4.59 -5.57
CA TYR A 74 -5.49 3.87 -4.59
C TYR A 74 -4.40 4.78 -4.01
N GLU A 75 -3.66 5.51 -4.85
CA GLU A 75 -2.62 6.45 -4.39
C GLU A 75 -3.19 7.62 -3.59
N PHE A 76 -4.43 8.04 -3.86
CA PHE A 76 -5.12 9.05 -3.05
C PHE A 76 -5.55 8.52 -1.67
N GLN A 77 -6.05 7.28 -1.62
CA GLN A 77 -6.58 6.65 -0.41
C GLN A 77 -5.51 5.90 0.41
N ARG A 78 -4.28 5.80 -0.10
CA ARG A 78 -3.20 5.02 0.54
C ARG A 78 -2.99 5.42 2.00
N GLY A 79 -2.87 4.43 2.88
CA GLY A 79 -2.63 4.68 4.29
C GLY A 79 -1.23 5.19 4.59
N THR A 80 -1.08 5.73 5.80
CA THR A 80 0.17 6.32 6.30
C THR A 80 1.20 5.28 6.76
N TRP A 81 0.89 3.98 6.67
CA TRP A 81 1.74 2.91 7.18
C TRP A 81 3.11 2.82 6.50
N ARG A 82 3.20 3.23 5.24
CA ARG A 82 4.46 3.29 4.49
C ARG A 82 5.52 4.21 5.13
N ASP A 83 5.09 5.15 5.97
CA ASP A 83 6.02 6.10 6.61
C ASP A 83 6.75 5.47 7.81
N TYR A 84 6.12 4.51 8.50
CA TYR A 84 6.65 3.93 9.75
C TYR A 84 7.00 2.44 9.64
N THR A 85 6.59 1.74 8.57
CA THR A 85 7.00 0.36 8.30
C THR A 85 8.19 0.29 7.36
N LEU A 86 9.05 -0.71 7.53
CA LEU A 86 10.10 -1.01 6.56
C LEU A 86 9.52 -1.80 5.39
N ARG A 87 9.81 -1.36 4.16
CA ARG A 87 9.51 -2.15 2.98
C ARG A 87 10.63 -3.14 2.70
N GLU A 88 10.26 -4.40 2.50
CA GLU A 88 11.14 -5.44 1.98
C GLU A 88 10.59 -5.99 0.66
N ASP A 89 11.47 -6.36 -0.26
CA ASP A 89 11.07 -6.95 -1.54
C ASP A 89 11.57 -8.41 -1.62
N LEU A 90 10.68 -9.32 -2.01
CA LEU A 90 10.95 -10.73 -2.24
C LEU A 90 10.87 -11.05 -3.73
N PRO A 91 11.80 -11.85 -4.30
CA PRO A 91 11.74 -12.24 -5.70
C PRO A 91 10.73 -13.36 -5.96
N ASP A 92 10.43 -14.20 -4.97
CA ASP A 92 9.54 -15.36 -5.06
C ASP A 92 8.68 -15.54 -3.81
N TYR A 93 7.80 -16.55 -3.83
CA TYR A 93 6.89 -16.91 -2.73
C TYR A 93 7.53 -17.88 -1.71
N THR A 94 8.81 -18.19 -1.89
CA THR A 94 9.51 -19.07 -0.96
C THR A 94 9.74 -18.31 0.34
N THR A 95 9.50 -18.97 1.49
CA THR A 95 9.86 -18.38 2.78
C THR A 95 11.35 -18.06 2.77
N ALA A 96 11.68 -16.78 2.85
CA ALA A 96 13.04 -16.32 2.81
C ALA A 96 13.57 -16.15 4.23
N GLU A 97 14.73 -16.73 4.50
CA GLU A 97 15.46 -16.48 5.73
C GLU A 97 16.26 -15.18 5.55
N ARG A 98 16.09 -14.28 6.51
CA ARG A 98 16.89 -13.07 6.66
C ARG A 98 17.68 -13.17 7.93
N PHE A 99 18.92 -12.75 7.83
CA PHE A 99 19.83 -12.71 8.95
C PHE A 99 20.06 -11.28 9.31
N ARG A 100 19.73 -10.96 10.56
CA ARG A 100 20.05 -9.67 11.15
C ARG A 100 21.30 -9.83 11.98
N PHE A 101 22.24 -8.91 11.79
CA PHE A 101 23.43 -8.81 12.60
C PHE A 101 23.24 -7.70 13.62
N ASP A 102 23.65 -7.98 14.85
CA ASP A 102 23.77 -6.96 15.90
C ASP A 102 24.99 -6.06 15.64
N GLU A 103 25.06 -4.90 16.29
CA GLU A 103 26.19 -3.99 16.13
C GLU A 103 27.52 -4.61 16.62
N PRO A 104 28.65 -4.29 15.95
CA PRO A 104 29.96 -4.75 16.40
C PRO A 104 30.34 -4.12 17.74
N GLU A 105 31.28 -4.75 18.46
CA GLU A 105 31.83 -4.17 19.67
C GLU A 105 32.48 -2.81 19.45
N ARG A 106 32.54 -2.05 20.54
CA ARG A 106 33.18 -0.73 20.54
C ARG A 106 34.65 -0.88 20.19
N LEU A 107 35.17 0.08 19.43
CA LEU A 107 36.59 0.13 19.13
C LEU A 107 37.39 0.29 20.43
N GLU A 108 38.33 -0.61 20.64
CA GLU A 108 39.27 -0.55 21.76
C GLU A 108 40.52 0.24 21.37
N ARG A 109 41.15 0.90 22.36
CA ARG A 109 42.40 1.62 22.11
C ARG A 109 43.49 0.58 21.84
N ARG A 110 44.16 0.73 20.70
CA ARG A 110 45.30 -0.09 20.32
C ARG A 110 46.57 0.75 20.36
N ASP A 111 47.63 0.25 21.01
CA ASP A 111 48.92 0.93 21.02
C ASP A 111 49.70 0.62 19.71
N GLU A 112 50.82 1.30 19.48
CA GLU A 112 51.57 1.17 18.22
C GLU A 112 52.16 -0.24 18.07
N LYS A 113 51.85 -0.91 16.94
CA LYS A 113 52.28 -2.28 16.57
C LYS A 113 51.58 -3.43 17.30
N GLU A 114 50.48 -3.19 18.01
CA GLU A 114 49.63 -4.26 18.52
C GLU A 114 48.64 -4.76 17.47
N GLU A 115 48.19 -6.01 17.61
CA GLU A 115 47.10 -6.58 16.81
C GLU A 115 45.75 -6.06 17.30
N ALA A 116 44.78 -5.94 16.39
CA ALA A 116 43.42 -5.54 16.76
C ALA A 116 42.69 -6.73 17.40
N TYR A 117 41.88 -6.47 18.43
CA TYR A 117 41.00 -7.50 18.99
C TYR A 117 39.95 -7.93 17.96
N ALA A 118 39.78 -9.24 17.83
CA ALA A 118 38.76 -9.80 16.97
C ALA A 118 37.39 -9.65 17.62
N THR A 119 36.42 -9.15 16.86
CA THR A 119 35.00 -9.15 17.25
C THR A 119 34.23 -10.13 16.36
N TYR A 120 33.08 -10.58 16.84
CA TYR A 120 32.16 -11.46 16.11
C TYR A 120 30.77 -10.81 16.07
N PHE A 121 29.97 -11.18 15.07
CA PHE A 121 28.56 -10.78 14.99
C PHE A 121 27.67 -11.84 15.63
N THR A 122 26.66 -11.40 16.38
CA THR A 122 25.55 -12.26 16.77
C THR A 122 24.49 -12.15 15.68
N GLU A 123 23.92 -13.28 15.28
CA GLU A 123 22.97 -13.37 14.18
C GLU A 123 21.58 -13.76 14.71
N THR A 124 20.58 -12.96 14.36
CA THR A 124 19.17 -13.27 14.60
C THR A 124 18.50 -13.65 13.29
N ARG A 125 17.90 -14.83 13.24
CA ARG A 125 17.14 -15.30 12.09
C ARG A 125 15.72 -14.73 12.09
N VAL A 126 15.31 -14.20 10.95
CA VAL A 126 13.97 -13.67 10.69
C VAL A 126 13.43 -14.39 9.45
N GLN A 127 12.21 -14.92 9.53
CA GLN A 127 11.53 -15.53 8.40
C GLN A 127 10.52 -14.55 7.83
N ILE A 128 10.51 -14.39 6.50
CA ILE A 128 9.53 -13.58 5.79
C ILE A 128 8.86 -14.42 4.72
N ALA A 129 7.55 -14.28 4.61
CA ALA A 129 6.73 -14.98 3.63
C ALA A 129 5.82 -13.98 2.91
N LEU A 130 5.31 -14.42 1.77
CA LEU A 130 4.52 -13.61 0.85
C LEU A 130 3.26 -14.39 0.48
N ASP A 131 2.11 -13.72 0.52
CA ASP A 131 0.82 -14.29 0.14
C ASP A 131 0.13 -13.43 -0.91
N ASP A 132 -0.69 -14.07 -1.73
CA ASP A 132 -1.52 -13.42 -2.73
C ASP A 132 -2.94 -13.21 -2.21
N TYR A 133 -3.42 -11.97 -2.33
CA TYR A 133 -4.77 -11.60 -1.97
C TYR A 133 -5.49 -11.05 -3.18
N ALA A 134 -6.65 -11.63 -3.47
CA ALA A 134 -7.46 -11.24 -4.61
C ALA A 134 -8.94 -11.14 -4.26
N LYS A 135 -9.64 -10.20 -4.90
CA LYS A 135 -11.09 -10.10 -4.85
C LYS A 135 -11.66 -9.83 -6.24
N GLN A 136 -12.56 -10.70 -6.65
CA GLN A 136 -13.37 -10.53 -7.86
C GLN A 136 -14.65 -9.73 -7.55
N MET A 137 -15.01 -8.84 -8.47
CA MET A 137 -16.25 -8.10 -8.50
C MET A 137 -16.95 -8.31 -9.84
N ASP A 138 -18.23 -8.69 -9.77
CA ASP A 138 -19.04 -9.00 -10.94
C ASP A 138 -20.00 -7.84 -11.22
N PHE A 139 -19.99 -7.39 -12.47
CA PHE A 139 -20.83 -6.28 -12.91
C PHE A 139 -21.76 -6.72 -14.03
N SER A 140 -23.04 -6.35 -13.91
CA SER A 140 -23.99 -6.66 -14.97
C SER A 140 -23.62 -5.97 -16.27
N ARG A 141 -23.54 -6.74 -17.36
CA ARG A 141 -23.31 -6.26 -18.73
C ARG A 141 -24.26 -5.12 -19.14
N ARG A 142 -25.47 -5.06 -18.58
CA ARG A 142 -26.44 -3.98 -18.85
C ARG A 142 -25.91 -2.61 -18.46
N ILE A 143 -25.12 -2.52 -17.39
CA ILE A 143 -24.50 -1.26 -16.93
C ILE A 143 -23.56 -0.72 -18.00
N PHE A 144 -22.82 -1.60 -18.66
CA PHE A 144 -21.89 -1.24 -19.73
C PHE A 144 -22.59 -0.87 -21.02
N ILE A 145 -23.67 -1.58 -21.39
CA ILE A 145 -24.44 -1.29 -22.61
C ILE A 145 -25.20 0.03 -22.50
N ASN A 146 -25.70 0.35 -21.30
CA ASN A 146 -26.48 1.55 -21.08
C ASN A 146 -25.61 2.82 -20.98
N ASP A 147 -24.29 2.72 -21.17
CA ASP A 147 -23.34 3.83 -21.25
C ASP A 147 -23.46 4.84 -20.10
N ASP A 148 -23.65 4.32 -18.88
CA ASP A 148 -23.66 5.16 -17.69
C ASP A 148 -22.21 5.43 -17.26
N LEU A 149 -21.57 6.42 -17.91
CA LEU A 149 -20.20 6.87 -17.61
C LEU A 149 -19.96 7.15 -16.11
N GLY A 150 -21.01 7.50 -15.36
CA GLY A 150 -20.94 7.68 -13.91
C GLY A 150 -20.73 6.36 -13.16
N ALA A 151 -21.39 5.28 -13.58
CA ALA A 151 -21.25 3.97 -12.97
C ALA A 151 -19.82 3.42 -13.11
N PHE A 152 -19.17 3.65 -14.25
CA PHE A 152 -17.78 3.23 -14.50
C PHE A 152 -16.77 3.88 -13.55
N ASN A 153 -16.84 5.21 -13.40
CA ASN A 153 -15.97 5.93 -12.48
C ASN A 153 -16.19 5.47 -11.04
N ASN A 154 -17.45 5.21 -10.65
CA ASN A 154 -17.77 4.69 -9.33
C ASN A 154 -17.17 3.29 -9.08
N ILE A 155 -17.14 2.42 -10.09
CA ILE A 155 -16.50 1.10 -10.00
C ILE A 155 -15.00 1.25 -9.77
N ALA A 156 -14.32 2.05 -10.59
CA ALA A 156 -12.89 2.30 -10.45
C ALA A 156 -12.54 2.87 -9.07
N MET A 157 -13.37 3.80 -8.58
CA MET A 157 -13.19 4.39 -7.26
C MET A 157 -13.31 3.34 -6.15
N LYS A 158 -14.36 2.52 -6.17
CA LYS A 158 -14.57 1.48 -5.15
C LYS A 158 -13.49 0.40 -5.16
N LEU A 159 -13.00 0.03 -6.34
CA LEU A 159 -11.90 -0.93 -6.47
C LEU A 159 -10.60 -0.38 -5.86
N GLY A 160 -10.27 0.88 -6.14
CA GLY A 160 -9.08 1.53 -5.57
C GLY A 160 -9.18 1.70 -4.06
N ASP A 161 -10.36 2.09 -3.56
CA ASP A 161 -10.63 2.17 -2.12
C ASP A 161 -10.47 0.82 -1.44
N SER A 162 -11.06 -0.23 -2.00
CA SER A 162 -11.00 -1.58 -1.42
C SER A 162 -9.57 -2.10 -1.32
N ALA A 163 -8.72 -1.81 -2.32
CA ALA A 163 -7.32 -2.20 -2.30
C ALA A 163 -6.53 -1.45 -1.21
N ALA A 164 -6.71 -0.14 -1.11
CA ALA A 164 -6.05 0.67 -0.08
C ALA A 164 -6.50 0.24 1.33
N MET A 165 -7.81 0.08 1.54
CA MET A 165 -8.38 -0.39 2.80
C MET A 165 -7.85 -1.77 3.21
N PHE A 166 -7.69 -2.68 2.26
CA PHE A 166 -7.14 -4.00 2.53
C PHE A 166 -5.68 -3.93 3.00
N GLU A 167 -4.84 -3.16 2.30
CA GLU A 167 -3.43 -3.02 2.68
C GLU A 167 -3.28 -2.37 4.06
N ASP A 168 -4.04 -1.32 4.33
CA ASP A 168 -4.05 -0.66 5.64
C ASP A 168 -4.43 -1.67 6.74
N PHE A 169 -5.57 -2.37 6.57
CA PHE A 169 -6.00 -3.41 7.51
C PHE A 169 -4.97 -4.51 7.72
N PHE A 170 -4.35 -5.00 6.64
CA PHE A 170 -3.33 -6.04 6.70
C PHE A 170 -2.12 -5.57 7.54
N VAL A 171 -1.63 -4.36 7.28
CA VAL A 171 -0.48 -3.82 8.01
C VAL A 171 -0.80 -3.55 9.47
N SER A 172 -2.00 -3.06 9.78
CA SER A 172 -2.46 -2.92 11.18
C SER A 172 -2.47 -4.26 11.89
N ALA A 173 -2.98 -5.31 11.24
CA ALA A 173 -3.01 -6.66 11.79
C ALA A 173 -1.60 -7.25 12.04
N LEU A 174 -0.55 -6.77 11.36
CA LEU A 174 0.83 -7.23 11.60
C LEU A 174 1.33 -6.86 13.00
N TYR A 175 0.92 -5.73 13.58
CA TYR A 175 1.42 -5.28 14.88
C TYR A 175 0.34 -5.20 15.96
N ASP A 176 -0.92 -5.03 15.57
CA ASP A 176 -2.07 -5.03 16.46
C ASP A 176 -2.74 -6.42 16.50
N ASN A 177 -1.99 -7.42 16.95
CA ASN A 177 -2.52 -8.76 17.21
C ASN A 177 -2.04 -9.28 18.57
N ALA A 178 -2.77 -10.26 19.11
CA ALA A 178 -2.50 -10.79 20.44
C ALA A 178 -1.09 -11.39 20.58
N LEU A 179 -0.54 -12.01 19.52
CA LEU A 179 0.79 -12.62 19.55
C LEU A 179 1.88 -11.54 19.60
N SER A 180 1.79 -10.54 18.74
CA SER A 180 2.65 -9.35 18.72
C SER A 180 2.67 -8.64 20.06
N GLN A 181 1.49 -8.33 20.60
CA GLN A 181 1.36 -7.66 21.89
C GLN A 181 1.94 -8.52 23.04
N ALA A 182 1.65 -9.82 23.06
CA ALA A 182 2.19 -10.74 24.06
C ALA A 182 3.72 -10.85 23.98
N ALA A 183 4.29 -10.89 22.78
CA ALA A 183 5.74 -10.91 22.58
C ALA A 183 6.39 -9.63 23.13
N MET A 184 5.81 -8.46 22.87
CA MET A 184 6.30 -7.19 23.42
C MET A 184 6.23 -7.14 24.95
N ILE A 185 5.15 -7.67 25.54
CA ILE A 185 5.00 -7.76 26.99
C ILE A 185 6.04 -8.71 27.60
N ALA A 186 6.30 -9.84 26.96
CA ALA A 186 7.28 -10.82 27.43
C ALA A 186 8.72 -10.27 27.49
N LEU A 187 9.04 -9.27 26.67
CA LEU A 187 10.34 -8.58 26.67
C LEU A 187 10.48 -7.54 27.80
N GLY A 188 9.38 -7.17 28.48
CA GLY A 188 9.37 -6.31 29.66
C GLY A 188 8.96 -4.85 29.43
N ALA A 189 9.10 -4.03 30.47
CA ALA A 189 8.50 -2.69 30.57
C ALA A 189 9.04 -1.63 29.57
N ASN A 190 10.21 -1.85 28.99
CA ASN A 190 10.79 -0.95 27.97
C ASN A 190 10.15 -1.11 26.58
N TYR A 191 9.38 -2.18 26.41
CA TYR A 191 8.73 -2.56 25.15
C TYR A 191 7.20 -2.49 25.26
N ALA A 192 6.66 -2.60 26.48
CA ALA A 192 5.23 -2.53 26.74
C ALA A 192 4.88 -1.70 28.00
N GLY A 193 3.77 -0.98 27.96
CA GLY A 193 3.19 -0.28 29.12
C GLY A 193 1.66 -0.41 29.18
N THR A 194 1.05 -0.04 30.29
CA THR A 194 -0.40 -0.21 30.48
C THR A 194 -1.20 1.09 30.51
N GLY A 195 -0.56 2.27 30.47
CA GLY A 195 -1.24 3.54 30.71
C GLY A 195 -1.94 4.16 29.49
N ARG A 196 -3.05 4.87 29.72
CA ARG A 196 -3.72 5.73 28.71
C ARG A 196 -2.76 6.74 28.11
N LEU A 197 -3.03 7.17 26.88
CA LEU A 197 -2.26 8.25 26.25
C LEU A 197 -2.42 9.55 27.07
N THR A 198 -1.31 9.97 27.68
CA THR A 198 -1.16 11.20 28.46
C THR A 198 0.25 11.75 28.25
N THR A 199 0.50 13.00 28.60
CA THR A 199 1.84 13.60 28.47
C THR A 199 2.89 12.82 29.26
N ALA A 200 2.52 12.36 30.46
CA ALA A 200 3.41 11.58 31.33
C ALA A 200 3.74 10.20 30.74
N ASN A 201 2.73 9.47 30.26
CA ASN A 201 2.94 8.14 29.67
C ASN A 201 3.69 8.20 28.34
N LEU A 202 3.46 9.24 27.54
CA LEU A 202 4.23 9.48 26.32
C LEU A 202 5.70 9.78 26.64
N ALA A 203 5.99 10.53 27.71
CA ALA A 203 7.36 10.76 28.16
C ALA A 203 8.05 9.47 28.65
N ILE A 204 7.33 8.59 29.34
CA ILE A 204 7.84 7.27 29.75
C ILE A 204 8.21 6.45 28.51
N ALA A 205 7.33 6.38 27.52
CA ALA A 205 7.59 5.61 26.31
C ALA A 205 8.72 6.21 25.46
N TRP A 206 8.81 7.54 25.37
CA TRP A 206 9.95 8.21 24.77
C TRP A 206 11.27 7.85 25.46
N ASN A 207 11.30 7.87 26.80
CA ASN A 207 12.48 7.48 27.55
C ASN A 207 12.82 6.00 27.32
N ALA A 208 11.82 5.12 27.25
CA ALA A 208 11.99 3.72 26.93
C ALA A 208 12.69 3.51 25.58
N PHE A 209 12.37 4.33 24.56
CA PHE A 209 13.11 4.32 23.27
C PHE A 209 14.56 4.79 23.41
N THR A 210 14.81 5.89 24.13
CA THR A 210 16.17 6.41 24.30
C THR A 210 17.08 5.54 25.17
N GLN A 211 16.48 4.68 25.98
CA GLN A 211 17.18 3.74 26.86
C GLN A 211 17.36 2.36 26.22
N ARG A 212 16.91 2.16 24.97
CA ARG A 212 17.12 0.90 24.27
C ARG A 212 18.60 0.65 24.08
N GLN A 213 18.97 -0.59 24.32
CA GLN A 213 20.32 -1.06 24.17
C GLN A 213 20.30 -2.28 23.26
N ASP A 214 21.34 -2.41 22.46
CA ASP A 214 21.63 -3.66 21.76
C ASP A 214 21.95 -4.77 22.79
N GLY A 215 21.97 -6.03 22.36
CA GLY A 215 22.29 -7.21 23.18
C GLY A 215 23.62 -7.12 23.94
N ARG A 216 24.51 -6.20 23.56
CA ARG A 216 25.79 -5.91 24.23
C ARG A 216 25.79 -4.69 25.15
N GLY A 217 24.64 -4.04 25.36
CA GLY A 217 24.52 -2.88 26.26
C GLY A 217 24.89 -1.52 25.63
N ASN A 218 25.13 -1.48 24.32
CA ASN A 218 25.36 -0.23 23.60
C ASN A 218 24.02 0.50 23.38
N PRO A 219 23.90 1.80 23.68
CA PRO A 219 22.66 2.54 23.48
C PRO A 219 22.32 2.68 21.98
N LEU A 220 21.09 2.34 21.62
CA LEU A 220 20.57 2.51 20.26
C LEU A 220 20.12 3.97 20.08
N ALA A 221 20.70 4.66 19.10
CA ALA A 221 20.37 6.06 18.81
C ALA A 221 19.10 6.16 17.95
N ILE A 222 17.93 5.85 18.54
CA ILE A 222 16.66 5.79 17.82
C ILE A 222 16.04 7.20 17.71
N ARG A 223 16.00 7.77 16.50
CA ARG A 223 15.31 9.03 16.15
C ARG A 223 15.01 9.04 14.65
N PRO A 224 13.86 9.58 14.17
CA PRO A 224 12.64 10.00 14.87
C PRO A 224 11.72 8.84 15.28
N VAL A 225 10.63 9.17 15.99
CA VAL A 225 9.58 8.21 16.42
C VAL A 225 8.21 8.68 15.88
N PHE A 226 7.39 7.74 15.42
CA PHE A 226 6.01 7.95 14.97
C PHE A 226 5.03 7.45 16.03
N LEU A 227 4.04 8.26 16.39
CA LEU A 227 2.92 7.88 17.27
C LEU A 227 1.78 7.38 16.40
N VAL A 228 1.55 6.07 16.42
CA VAL A 228 0.46 5.42 15.68
C VAL A 228 -0.69 5.18 16.65
N ILE A 229 -1.85 5.78 16.36
CA ILE A 229 -3.00 5.82 17.26
C ILE A 229 -4.32 5.56 16.52
N PRO A 230 -5.34 5.03 17.22
CA PRO A 230 -6.69 4.99 16.71
C PRO A 230 -7.33 6.39 16.64
N PRO A 231 -8.33 6.61 15.76
CA PRO A 231 -8.96 7.92 15.54
C PRO A 231 -9.53 8.59 16.80
N ILE A 232 -9.99 7.79 17.78
CA ILE A 232 -10.54 8.32 19.04
C ILE A 232 -9.51 9.09 19.88
N LEU A 233 -8.21 8.83 19.69
CA LEU A 233 -7.13 9.50 20.40
C LEU A 233 -6.55 10.70 19.65
N GLU A 234 -6.99 10.98 18.43
CA GLU A 234 -6.44 12.04 17.57
C GLU A 234 -6.43 13.39 18.28
N LEU A 235 -7.60 13.87 18.71
CA LEU A 235 -7.73 15.14 19.43
C LEU A 235 -6.93 15.17 20.74
N THR A 236 -6.75 14.01 21.39
CA THR A 236 -5.95 13.92 22.62
C THR A 236 -4.46 14.04 22.29
N ALA A 237 -4.00 13.39 21.22
CA ALA A 237 -2.61 13.44 20.78
C ALA A 237 -2.22 14.82 20.25
N GLU A 238 -3.09 15.46 19.47
CA GLU A 238 -2.91 16.86 19.03
C GLU A 238 -2.80 17.80 20.23
N ALA A 239 -3.70 17.68 21.20
CA ALA A 239 -3.64 18.48 22.43
C ALA A 239 -2.32 18.26 23.20
N ILE A 240 -1.77 17.03 23.22
CA ILE A 240 -0.49 16.73 23.89
C ILE A 240 0.71 17.25 23.10
N LEU A 241 0.71 17.17 21.77
CA LEU A 241 1.89 17.42 20.94
C LEU A 241 1.96 18.85 20.37
N GLU A 242 0.82 19.52 20.19
CA GLU A 242 0.78 20.87 19.62
C GLU A 242 0.73 21.97 20.69
N SER A 243 0.19 21.66 21.87
CA SER A 243 0.10 22.64 22.97
C SER A 243 1.47 23.12 23.43
N THR A 244 1.60 24.44 23.63
CA THR A 244 2.81 25.08 24.17
C THR A 244 3.04 24.78 25.66
N HIS A 245 1.96 24.56 26.39
CA HIS A 245 1.95 24.16 27.80
C HIS A 245 1.31 22.78 27.96
N ILE A 246 1.66 22.08 29.04
CA ILE A 246 1.06 20.77 29.32
C ILE A 246 -0.39 20.97 29.75
N ALA A 247 -1.34 20.66 28.86
CA ALA A 247 -2.78 20.90 29.07
C ALA A 247 -3.36 20.15 30.28
N GLU A 248 -2.73 19.05 30.69
CA GLU A 248 -3.16 18.20 31.81
C GLU A 248 -2.78 18.77 33.19
N LEU A 249 -1.90 19.77 33.23
CA LEU A 249 -1.41 20.39 34.47
C LEU A 249 -1.90 21.83 34.59
N ALA A 250 -2.43 22.19 35.75
CA ALA A 250 -2.78 23.59 36.07
C ALA A 250 -1.55 24.50 36.29
N THR A 251 -0.35 23.95 36.16
CA THR A 251 0.89 24.71 36.14
C THR A 251 1.22 24.99 34.68
N ASN A 252 1.52 26.24 34.32
CA ASN A 252 1.92 26.66 32.95
C ASN A 252 3.29 26.09 32.53
N SER A 253 3.55 24.82 32.83
CA SER A 253 4.77 24.08 32.53
C SER A 253 4.91 23.95 31.02
N LYS A 254 6.11 24.23 30.51
CA LYS A 254 6.42 24.13 29.08
C LYS A 254 6.29 22.68 28.61
N ASN A 255 5.66 22.48 27.45
CA ASN A 255 5.63 21.17 26.82
C ASN A 255 6.99 20.82 26.21
N VAL A 256 7.63 19.76 26.72
CA VAL A 256 8.93 19.27 26.23
C VAL A 256 8.82 18.28 25.08
N LEU A 257 7.61 17.74 24.85
CA LEU A 257 7.30 16.77 23.81
C LEU A 257 6.81 17.42 22.51
N GLN A 258 6.62 18.75 22.51
CA GLN A 258 6.14 19.50 21.36
C GLN A 258 6.99 19.23 20.11
N GLY A 259 6.37 18.72 19.05
CA GLY A 259 7.02 18.43 17.77
C GLY A 259 8.09 17.32 17.79
N ARG A 260 8.21 16.54 18.87
CA ARG A 260 9.20 15.44 18.95
C ARG A 260 8.76 14.17 18.22
N VAL A 261 7.46 13.98 18.07
CA VAL A 261 6.84 12.76 17.55
C VAL A 261 5.83 13.17 16.48
N GLN A 262 5.76 12.41 15.39
CA GLN A 262 4.78 12.63 14.33
C GLN A 262 3.56 11.75 14.56
N ILE A 263 2.37 12.34 14.52
CA ILE A 263 1.11 11.60 14.68
C ILE A 263 0.79 10.89 13.35
N LYS A 264 0.41 9.62 13.45
CA LYS A 264 -0.09 8.79 12.36
C LYS A 264 -1.37 8.13 12.85
N ILE A 265 -2.43 8.24 12.06
CA ILE A 265 -3.75 7.75 12.44
C ILE A 265 -3.97 6.42 11.72
N ASP A 266 -4.26 5.38 12.48
CA ASP A 266 -4.61 4.08 11.96
C ASP A 266 -6.04 3.71 12.39
N PRO A 267 -7.02 3.69 11.47
CA PRO A 267 -8.41 3.39 11.79
C PRO A 267 -8.67 1.92 12.10
N TYR A 268 -7.74 1.01 11.81
CA TYR A 268 -7.91 -0.43 11.96
C TYR A 268 -7.35 -0.99 13.27
N ILE A 269 -6.72 -0.15 14.11
CA ILE A 269 -6.36 -0.53 15.47
C ILE A 269 -7.63 -0.89 16.25
N ALA A 270 -7.68 -2.11 16.79
CA ALA A 270 -8.78 -2.63 17.59
C ALA A 270 -8.72 -2.04 19.00
N PHE A 271 -9.86 -1.53 19.48
CA PHE A 271 -9.97 -0.99 20.83
C PHE A 271 -11.34 -1.25 21.45
N THR A 272 -11.42 -1.19 22.78
CA THR A 272 -12.68 -1.30 23.51
C THR A 272 -12.64 -0.35 24.69
N VAL A 273 -13.45 0.70 24.65
CA VAL A 273 -13.53 1.73 25.70
C VAL A 273 -13.85 1.07 27.05
N PRO A 274 -13.10 1.38 28.13
CA PRO A 274 -12.17 2.52 28.29
C PRO A 274 -10.72 2.29 27.84
N ASN A 275 -10.37 1.10 27.37
CA ASN A 275 -8.99 0.71 27.04
C ASN A 275 -8.71 0.97 25.57
N VAL A 276 -7.81 1.92 25.30
CA VAL A 276 -7.49 2.32 23.92
C VAL A 276 -5.98 2.22 23.69
N PRO A 277 -5.51 1.19 22.97
CA PRO A 277 -4.09 0.99 22.75
C PRO A 277 -3.49 2.08 21.87
N TRP A 278 -2.19 2.29 22.03
CA TRP A 278 -1.40 3.21 21.23
C TRP A 278 0.01 2.67 21.08
N TYR A 279 0.66 3.05 19.98
CA TYR A 279 1.95 2.52 19.57
C TYR A 279 2.92 3.64 19.26
N LEU A 280 4.19 3.39 19.53
CA LEU A 280 5.27 4.23 19.03
C LEU A 280 6.18 3.38 18.16
N PHE A 281 6.50 3.89 16.99
CA PHE A 281 7.37 3.26 16.00
C PHE A 281 8.65 4.08 15.86
N ALA A 282 9.80 3.42 15.84
CA ALA A 282 11.03 4.02 15.38
C ALA A 282 10.96 4.31 13.88
N GLU A 283 11.87 5.17 13.41
CA GLU A 283 12.13 5.28 11.97
C GLU A 283 12.56 3.92 11.40
N PRO A 284 11.92 3.46 10.30
CA PRO A 284 12.15 2.12 9.77
C PRO A 284 13.58 1.87 9.29
N PHE A 285 14.30 2.91 8.87
CA PHE A 285 15.69 2.82 8.47
C PHE A 285 16.69 2.77 9.64
N SER A 286 16.30 3.30 10.80
CA SER A 286 17.13 3.25 12.00
C SER A 286 16.97 1.89 12.67
N VAL A 287 15.74 1.55 13.04
CA VAL A 287 15.42 0.28 13.69
C VAL A 287 14.03 -0.17 13.20
N PRO A 288 13.93 -1.15 12.30
CA PRO A 288 12.66 -1.53 11.69
C PRO A 288 11.77 -2.30 12.67
N GLY A 289 10.76 -1.64 13.24
CA GLY A 289 9.81 -2.29 14.15
C GLY A 289 8.96 -3.35 13.45
N VAL A 290 8.41 -3.01 12.28
CA VAL A 290 7.55 -3.87 11.46
C VAL A 290 8.04 -3.78 10.02
N SER A 291 8.23 -4.93 9.36
CA SER A 291 8.50 -5.00 7.93
C SER A 291 7.30 -5.53 7.16
N VAL A 292 7.05 -4.90 6.02
CA VAL A 292 6.04 -5.26 5.05
C VAL A 292 6.75 -5.73 3.80
N THR A 293 6.51 -6.98 3.45
CA THR A 293 7.12 -7.62 2.29
C THR A 293 6.23 -7.43 1.07
N ARG A 294 6.82 -7.08 -0.06
CA ARG A 294 6.17 -7.04 -1.37
C ARG A 294 6.90 -7.90 -2.38
N TRP A 295 6.19 -8.30 -3.43
CA TRP A 295 6.82 -9.00 -4.53
C TRP A 295 7.56 -8.04 -5.47
N THR A 296 8.79 -8.39 -5.83
CA THR A 296 9.65 -7.58 -6.71
C THR A 296 9.09 -7.50 -8.15
N GLY A 297 8.33 -8.52 -8.57
CA GLY A 297 7.81 -8.63 -9.94
C GLY A 297 6.60 -7.75 -10.26
N ARG A 298 5.99 -7.08 -9.27
CA ARG A 298 4.79 -6.24 -9.46
C ARG A 298 5.05 -4.75 -9.19
N PRO A 299 4.37 -3.83 -9.90
CA PRO A 299 4.37 -2.40 -9.57
C PRO A 299 3.88 -2.13 -8.15
N ASN A 300 4.21 -0.95 -7.61
CA ASN A 300 3.84 -0.53 -6.26
C ASN A 300 2.33 -0.25 -6.11
N GLY A 301 1.49 -1.27 -6.10
CA GLY A 301 0.05 -1.12 -5.90
C GLY A 301 -0.76 -2.32 -6.39
N PRO A 302 -2.09 -2.22 -6.30
CA PRO A 302 -2.99 -3.28 -6.73
C PRO A 302 -2.92 -3.47 -8.25
N GLU A 303 -3.00 -4.73 -8.67
CA GLU A 303 -3.16 -5.13 -10.05
C GLU A 303 -4.65 -5.33 -10.37
N LEU A 304 -5.04 -4.96 -11.60
CA LEU A 304 -6.38 -5.20 -12.11
C LEU A 304 -6.32 -6.16 -13.27
N SER A 305 -7.08 -7.23 -13.14
CA SER A 305 -7.26 -8.23 -14.18
C SER A 305 -8.74 -8.30 -14.51
N ALA A 306 -9.08 -8.19 -15.79
CA ALA A 306 -10.45 -8.46 -16.26
C ALA A 306 -10.51 -9.90 -16.79
N LEU A 307 -11.52 -10.66 -16.39
CA LEU A 307 -11.70 -12.00 -16.94
C LEU A 307 -12.05 -11.89 -18.43
N ALA A 308 -11.36 -12.69 -19.25
CA ALA A 308 -11.67 -12.77 -20.67
C ALA A 308 -13.10 -13.33 -20.86
N PRO A 309 -13.86 -12.83 -21.85
CA PRO A 309 -15.20 -13.31 -22.13
C PRO A 309 -15.13 -14.74 -22.69
N ASP A 310 -15.78 -15.69 -22.05
CA ASP A 310 -16.00 -17.06 -22.54
C ASP A 310 -17.28 -17.16 -23.40
N LYS A 311 -18.14 -16.12 -23.39
CA LYS A 311 -19.34 -16.06 -24.23
C LYS A 311 -19.01 -15.64 -25.67
N VAL A 312 -19.14 -16.59 -26.59
CA VAL A 312 -18.95 -16.38 -28.04
C VAL A 312 -20.32 -16.34 -28.76
N PRO A 313 -20.75 -15.18 -29.31
CA PRO A 313 -22.02 -15.07 -30.02
C PRO A 313 -21.95 -15.71 -31.42
N MET A 314 -22.93 -16.56 -31.75
CA MET A 314 -22.99 -17.24 -33.06
C MET A 314 -23.73 -16.44 -34.16
N THR A 315 -24.34 -15.29 -33.83
CA THR A 315 -25.36 -14.64 -34.69
C THR A 315 -24.93 -13.34 -35.37
N ARG A 316 -23.65 -12.94 -35.41
CA ARG A 316 -23.23 -11.82 -36.29
C ARG A 316 -21.82 -11.98 -36.88
N THR A 317 -21.83 -12.02 -38.21
CA THR A 317 -20.82 -11.55 -39.16
C THR A 317 -19.61 -12.47 -39.43
N MET A 318 -19.55 -12.89 -40.69
CA MET A 318 -18.36 -13.41 -41.36
C MET A 318 -17.19 -12.43 -41.18
N GLY A 319 -16.25 -12.79 -40.32
CA GLY A 319 -15.05 -12.01 -40.01
C GLY A 319 -14.48 -12.51 -38.69
N LEU A 320 -13.18 -12.80 -38.66
CA LEU A 320 -12.43 -13.27 -37.49
C LEU A 320 -12.43 -12.17 -36.41
N GLY A 321 -13.53 -12.01 -35.68
CA GLY A 321 -13.69 -11.04 -34.61
C GLY A 321 -13.36 -11.67 -33.27
N THR A 322 -12.25 -11.24 -32.66
CA THR A 322 -11.87 -11.58 -31.28
C THR A 322 -13.05 -11.34 -30.33
N PRO A 323 -13.35 -12.26 -29.39
CA PRO A 323 -14.44 -12.07 -28.44
C PRO A 323 -14.19 -10.80 -27.60
N SER A 324 -15.16 -9.88 -27.62
CA SER A 324 -15.10 -8.59 -26.92
C SER A 324 -15.43 -8.79 -25.44
N LEU A 325 -14.70 -8.13 -24.52
CA LEU A 325 -14.97 -8.14 -23.07
C LEU A 325 -16.44 -7.88 -22.74
N LEU A 326 -17.12 -7.08 -23.57
CA LEU A 326 -18.53 -6.78 -23.43
C LEU A 326 -19.47 -7.97 -23.65
N ASN A 327 -19.00 -9.15 -24.07
CA ASN A 327 -19.83 -10.34 -24.14
C ASN A 327 -20.08 -10.96 -22.76
N GLY A 328 -19.20 -10.71 -21.79
CA GLY A 328 -19.30 -11.23 -20.42
C GLY A 328 -19.15 -12.74 -20.31
N SER A 329 -19.40 -13.25 -19.11
CA SER A 329 -19.37 -14.67 -18.78
C SER A 329 -20.49 -15.46 -19.49
N PHE A 330 -20.27 -16.71 -19.88
CA PHE A 330 -21.27 -17.57 -20.52
C PHE A 330 -22.37 -17.94 -19.53
N LEU A 331 -22.01 -18.11 -18.26
CA LEU A 331 -22.91 -18.54 -17.19
C LEU A 331 -23.84 -17.40 -16.74
N THR A 332 -23.29 -16.22 -16.48
CA THR A 332 -24.05 -15.10 -15.88
C THR A 332 -24.29 -13.97 -16.87
N GLY A 333 -23.43 -13.83 -17.89
CA GLY A 333 -23.42 -12.67 -18.77
C GLY A 333 -22.80 -11.43 -18.12
N ASP A 334 -22.17 -11.55 -16.96
CA ASP A 334 -21.55 -10.45 -16.23
C ASP A 334 -20.10 -10.20 -16.69
N ILE A 335 -19.63 -8.99 -16.45
CA ILE A 335 -18.22 -8.60 -16.66
C ILE A 335 -17.53 -8.70 -15.31
N GLU A 336 -16.53 -9.57 -15.25
CA GLU A 336 -15.84 -9.92 -14.01
C GLU A 336 -14.48 -9.22 -13.98
N ILE A 337 -14.26 -8.42 -12.93
CA ILE A 337 -13.02 -7.66 -12.71
C ILE A 337 -12.44 -8.08 -11.38
N GLN A 338 -11.15 -8.40 -11.37
CA GLN A 338 -10.40 -8.84 -10.22
C GLN A 338 -9.36 -7.80 -9.85
N VAL A 339 -9.26 -7.52 -8.55
CA VAL A 339 -8.18 -6.74 -7.96
C VAL A 339 -7.31 -7.70 -7.16
N GLU A 340 -6.01 -7.62 -7.37
CA GLU A 340 -5.01 -8.43 -6.68
C GLU A 340 -3.96 -7.56 -6.02
N THR A 341 -3.44 -8.02 -4.88
CA THR A 341 -2.23 -7.49 -4.28
C THR A 341 -1.44 -8.63 -3.66
N THR A 342 -0.13 -8.53 -3.73
CA THR A 342 0.80 -9.52 -3.18
C THR A 342 1.56 -8.83 -2.06
N ILE A 343 1.24 -9.19 -0.83
CA ILE A 343 1.77 -8.56 0.38
C ILE A 343 2.04 -9.62 1.45
N GLY A 344 3.07 -9.38 2.24
CA GLY A 344 3.47 -10.29 3.31
C GLY A 344 4.18 -9.55 4.43
N GLY A 345 4.78 -10.32 5.32
CA GLY A 345 5.51 -9.79 6.45
C GLY A 345 6.28 -10.89 7.16
N ARG A 346 6.74 -10.59 8.37
CA ARG A 346 7.43 -11.56 9.20
C ARG A 346 6.49 -12.66 9.69
N THR A 347 6.95 -13.90 9.56
CA THR A 347 6.30 -15.09 10.13
C THR A 347 7.11 -15.67 11.29
N ASP A 348 6.44 -16.39 12.19
CA ASP A 348 7.10 -17.29 13.14
C ASP A 348 7.58 -18.59 12.46
N ASP A 349 8.23 -19.46 13.23
CA ASP A 349 8.70 -20.78 12.75
C ASP A 349 7.55 -21.73 12.37
N LEU A 350 6.30 -21.36 12.68
CA LEU A 350 5.07 -22.09 12.31
C LEU A 350 4.38 -21.47 11.08
N GLY A 351 4.94 -20.41 10.49
CA GLY A 351 4.37 -19.70 9.33
C GLY A 351 3.23 -18.74 9.69
N THR A 352 2.98 -18.49 10.97
CA THR A 352 1.97 -17.52 11.43
C THR A 352 2.54 -16.12 11.29
N LEU A 353 1.77 -15.19 10.72
CA LEU A 353 2.14 -13.77 10.65
C LEU A 353 2.27 -13.19 12.08
N VAL A 354 3.49 -12.83 12.45
CA VAL A 354 3.81 -12.17 13.74
C VAL A 354 4.16 -10.71 13.53
N GLY A 355 4.58 -10.30 12.33
CA GLY A 355 4.70 -8.91 11.88
C GLY A 355 5.77 -8.03 12.56
N ILE A 356 6.18 -8.32 13.80
CA ILE A 356 7.24 -7.57 14.50
C ILE A 356 8.62 -8.04 14.03
N THR A 357 9.30 -7.18 13.28
CA THR A 357 10.64 -7.46 12.74
C THR A 357 11.72 -7.23 13.78
N ASP A 358 11.61 -6.16 14.55
CA ASP A 358 12.50 -5.89 15.69
C ASP A 358 11.72 -5.25 16.85
N PRO A 359 11.69 -5.89 18.03
CA PRO A 359 11.07 -5.28 19.20
C PRO A 359 11.73 -3.95 19.60
N ASN A 360 13.01 -3.72 19.28
CA ASN A 360 13.68 -2.44 19.52
C ASN A 360 13.16 -1.30 18.63
N GLY A 361 12.32 -1.58 17.62
CA GLY A 361 11.68 -0.57 16.79
C GLY A 361 10.26 -0.21 17.21
N LEU A 362 9.66 -0.92 18.16
CA LEU A 362 8.24 -0.76 18.52
C LEU A 362 8.06 -0.57 20.04
N TYR A 363 7.12 0.25 20.47
CA TYR A 363 6.61 0.27 21.84
C TYR A 363 5.10 0.15 21.82
N PHE A 364 4.58 -0.69 22.70
CA PHE A 364 3.15 -0.93 22.83
C PHE A 364 2.63 -0.37 24.15
N SER A 365 1.45 0.25 24.13
CA SER A 365 0.67 0.37 25.34
C SER A 365 -0.77 -0.07 25.16
N SER A 366 -1.28 -0.85 26.12
CA SER A 366 -2.68 -1.30 26.13
C SER A 366 -3.68 -0.19 26.40
N GLY A 367 -3.23 0.98 26.85
CA GLY A 367 -4.10 2.12 27.15
C GLY A 367 -5.12 1.87 28.27
N THR A 368 -4.88 0.86 29.10
CA THR A 368 -5.68 0.55 30.28
C THR A 368 -5.50 1.63 31.36
N THR A 369 -6.48 1.79 32.24
CA THR A 369 -6.23 2.49 33.51
C THR A 369 -5.42 1.58 34.43
N PRO A 370 -4.38 2.09 35.13
CA PRO A 370 -3.83 1.39 36.28
C PRO A 370 -4.89 1.04 37.32
#